data_AF-A0A2H9RMN8-F1
#
_entry.id   AF-A0A2H9RMN8-F1
#
_cell.length_a   1.000
_cell.length_b   1.000
_cell.length_c   1.000
_cell.angle_alpha   90.00
_cell.angle_beta   90.00
_cell.angle_gamma   90.00
#
_symmetry.space_group_name_H-M   'P 1'
#
loop_
_entity.id
_entity.type
_entity.pdbx_description
1 polymer ?
#
loop_
_entity_poly.entity_id
_entity_poly.type
_entity_poly.pdbx_seq_one_letter_code
_entity_poly.pdbx_strand_id
1 'polypeptide(L)'
;GINTLKGINTPKGINTPKGINTPKGINTPKGINTPKGINTPKGINKKGDKLLSIYWFAILVIVAVGVVLMVNSFYGKNYDVRKQESEILGQKVADCIYFGGEFNPLLLNNQGGFREDFKDNFLEKCSLNLTINEEFKRPPYYFEVEFFLEEDLRKSSLLISEGNKNWKSDCDVSVSGKSKLATCFNQEFFAKLNSDSVYLIKVLSIVGKVEENTN
;
A
#
# COMPACT_ATOMS: atom_id res chain seq x y z
N GLY A 1 -0.38 51.44 20.38
CA GLY A 1 0.76 52.07 21.06
C GLY A 1 2.03 51.58 20.42
N ILE A 2 2.74 52.49 19.76
CA ILE A 2 3.98 52.31 18.99
C ILE A 2 5.17 52.44 19.95
N ASN A 3 6.27 51.69 19.75
CA ASN A 3 7.64 52.22 19.64
C ASN A 3 8.72 51.12 19.64
N THR A 4 9.23 50.87 18.44
CA THR A 4 10.63 50.54 18.08
C THR A 4 11.65 51.56 18.60
N LEU A 5 12.92 51.14 18.75
CA LEU A 5 14.17 51.77 18.21
C LEU A 5 15.41 51.11 18.88
N LYS A 6 16.27 50.38 18.15
CA LYS A 6 17.54 50.79 17.50
C LYS A 6 18.68 51.24 18.43
N GLY A 7 19.78 50.45 18.44
CA GLY A 7 21.06 50.87 17.83
C GLY A 7 22.23 51.40 18.70
N ILE A 8 23.37 50.69 18.56
CA ILE A 8 24.73 51.20 18.25
C ILE A 8 25.56 51.91 19.36
N ASN A 9 26.71 51.32 19.76
CA ASN A 9 28.07 51.87 19.56
C ASN A 9 29.18 51.17 20.40
N THR A 10 30.21 50.68 19.70
CA THR A 10 31.58 50.45 20.22
C THR A 10 32.31 51.77 20.45
N PRO A 11 33.21 51.83 21.45
CA PRO A 11 34.39 52.69 21.39
C PRO A 11 35.69 51.90 21.20
N LYS A 12 36.54 52.46 20.32
CA LYS A 12 37.94 52.12 20.07
C LYS A 12 38.84 52.57 21.23
N GLY A 13 39.85 51.74 21.53
CA GLY A 13 41.26 52.13 21.72
C GLY A 13 41.66 52.83 23.01
N ILE A 14 42.75 52.34 23.64
CA ILE A 14 43.79 53.14 24.31
C ILE A 14 45.07 52.29 24.39
N ASN A 15 46.20 52.99 24.32
CA ASN A 15 47.50 52.58 23.78
C ASN A 15 48.42 51.77 24.69
N THR A 16 49.31 51.01 24.05
CA THR A 16 50.62 50.51 24.53
C THR A 16 51.48 51.56 25.24
N PRO A 17 52.23 51.16 26.29
CA PRO A 17 53.53 51.74 26.60
C PRO A 17 54.66 50.92 25.96
N LYS A 18 55.53 51.62 25.21
CA LYS A 18 56.83 51.13 24.74
C LYS A 18 57.84 51.14 25.89
N GLY A 19 58.54 50.01 26.06
CA GLY A 19 59.98 49.92 26.34
C GLY A 19 60.47 50.24 27.76
N ILE A 20 61.27 49.32 28.33
CA ILE A 20 62.63 49.59 28.84
C ILE A 20 63.33 48.25 29.17
N ASN A 21 64.40 47.99 28.42
CA ASN A 21 65.66 47.29 28.66
C ASN A 21 65.76 45.96 29.44
N THR A 22 66.24 44.95 28.71
CA THR A 22 66.97 43.75 29.17
C THR A 22 68.14 44.06 30.10
N PRO A 23 68.31 43.26 31.17
CA PRO A 23 69.61 42.91 31.72
C PRO A 23 70.08 41.54 31.22
N LYS A 24 71.34 41.46 30.80
CA LYS A 24 72.07 40.22 30.50
C LYS A 24 72.45 39.50 31.80
N GLY A 25 72.15 38.21 31.86
CA GLY A 25 72.90 37.19 32.62
C GLY A 25 72.43 36.92 34.05
N ILE A 26 72.06 35.65 34.33
CA ILE A 26 72.58 34.83 35.44
C ILE A 26 71.84 33.46 35.48
N ASN A 27 72.64 32.41 35.28
CA ASN A 27 72.55 31.01 35.75
C ASN A 27 71.28 30.15 35.49
N THR A 28 71.50 29.15 34.65
CA THR A 28 70.70 27.93 34.49
C THR A 28 70.65 27.13 35.81
N PRO A 29 69.46 26.81 36.36
CA PRO A 29 69.37 25.79 37.40
C PRO A 29 69.42 24.40 36.73
N LYS A 30 70.52 23.68 36.96
CA LYS A 30 70.56 22.23 36.81
C LYS A 30 69.65 21.60 37.86
N GLY A 31 68.75 20.73 37.42
CA GLY A 31 68.15 19.70 38.28
C GLY A 31 66.71 19.97 38.71
N ILE A 32 65.76 19.60 37.86
CA ILE A 32 64.46 19.08 38.33
C ILE A 32 64.36 17.67 37.77
N ASN A 33 64.49 16.68 38.64
CA ASN A 33 64.25 15.28 38.32
C ASN A 33 62.81 15.14 37.82
N THR A 34 62.65 14.72 36.58
CA THR A 34 61.35 14.33 36.02
C THR A 34 60.85 13.12 36.79
N PRO A 35 59.59 13.09 37.30
CA PRO A 35 59.02 11.87 37.83
C PRO A 35 58.98 10.82 36.72
N LYS A 36 59.80 9.77 36.85
CA LYS A 36 59.61 8.53 36.11
C LYS A 36 58.29 7.92 36.57
N GLY A 37 57.38 7.72 35.63
CA GLY A 37 56.29 6.76 35.79
C GLY A 37 54.93 7.37 36.15
N ILE A 38 54.32 8.09 35.20
CA ILE A 38 52.92 7.79 34.91
C ILE A 38 52.97 6.74 33.82
N ASN A 39 52.58 5.51 34.16
CA ASN A 39 52.39 4.45 33.19
C ASN A 39 51.36 4.92 32.17
N THR A 40 51.84 5.49 31.06
CA THR A 40 51.09 5.44 29.81
C THR A 40 50.88 3.95 29.57
N PRO A 41 49.65 3.44 29.40
CA PRO A 41 49.48 2.09 28.90
C PRO A 41 50.03 2.08 27.46
N LYS A 42 51.34 1.89 27.33
CA LYS A 42 52.01 1.43 26.10
C LYS A 42 51.58 -0.01 25.93
N GLY A 43 50.36 -0.18 25.43
CA GLY A 43 49.74 -1.48 25.38
C GLY A 43 48.29 -1.48 24.92
N ILE A 44 47.79 -0.42 24.30
CA ILE A 44 46.69 -0.64 23.38
C ILE A 44 47.33 -1.31 22.17
N ASN A 45 47.21 -2.64 22.11
CA ASN A 45 47.63 -3.42 20.96
C ASN A 45 46.97 -2.75 19.74
N LYS A 46 47.74 -2.04 18.91
CA LYS A 46 47.26 -1.50 17.61
C LYS A 46 46.61 -2.60 16.76
N LYS A 47 46.93 -3.87 17.05
CA LYS A 47 46.29 -5.05 16.49
C LYS A 47 44.89 -5.34 17.08
N GLY A 48 44.69 -5.17 18.39
CA GLY A 48 43.40 -5.38 19.06
C GLY A 48 42.34 -4.34 18.69
N ASP A 49 42.69 -3.06 18.64
CA ASP A 49 41.77 -2.00 18.19
C ASP A 49 41.38 -2.17 16.72
N LYS A 50 42.35 -2.58 15.89
CA LYS A 50 42.11 -2.84 14.47
C LYS A 50 41.21 -4.06 14.27
N LEU A 51 41.38 -5.11 15.08
CA LEU A 51 40.49 -6.28 15.06
C LEU A 51 39.08 -5.91 15.54
N LEU A 52 38.94 -5.18 16.65
CA LEU A 52 37.65 -4.75 17.16
C LEU A 52 36.89 -3.88 16.15
N SER A 53 37.59 -2.97 15.48
CA SER A 53 37.02 -2.15 14.40
C SER A 53 36.55 -3.01 13.22
N ILE A 54 37.34 -3.99 12.77
CA ILE A 54 36.96 -4.91 11.68
C ILE A 54 35.72 -5.74 12.05
N TYR A 55 35.65 -6.27 13.26
CA TYR A 55 34.47 -7.02 13.74
C TYR A 55 33.21 -6.15 13.78
N TRP A 56 33.34 -4.91 14.26
CA TRP A 56 32.22 -3.97 14.29
C TRP A 56 31.70 -3.64 12.89
N PHE A 57 32.59 -3.40 11.92
CA PHE A 57 32.21 -3.23 10.52
C PHE A 57 31.57 -4.48 9.91
N ALA A 58 32.07 -5.68 10.24
CA ALA A 58 31.48 -6.94 9.77
C ALA A 58 30.04 -7.13 10.29
N ILE A 59 29.79 -6.81 11.57
CA ILE A 59 28.45 -6.86 12.17
C ILE A 59 27.51 -5.88 11.45
N LEU A 60 27.96 -4.65 11.18
CA LEU A 60 27.14 -3.68 10.45
C LEU A 60 26.81 -4.13 9.03
N VAL A 61 27.75 -4.73 8.31
CA VAL A 61 27.50 -5.28 6.97
C VAL A 61 26.49 -6.42 7.03
N ILE A 62 26.60 -7.33 8.01
CA ILE A 62 25.64 -8.43 8.19
C ILE A 62 24.24 -7.88 8.49
N VAL A 63 24.13 -6.91 9.38
CA VAL A 63 22.84 -6.27 9.72
C VAL A 63 22.27 -5.56 8.49
N ALA A 64 23.09 -4.80 7.75
CA ALA A 64 22.65 -4.10 6.54
C ALA A 64 22.15 -5.08 5.46
N VAL A 65 22.88 -6.17 5.22
CA VAL A 65 22.46 -7.23 4.29
C VAL A 65 21.15 -7.87 4.75
N GLY A 66 21.01 -8.16 6.05
CA GLY A 66 19.78 -8.72 6.62
C GLY A 66 18.57 -7.82 6.40
N VAL A 67 18.71 -6.51 6.63
CA VAL A 67 17.65 -5.53 6.38
C VAL A 67 17.29 -5.47 4.90
N VAL A 68 18.28 -5.40 4.00
CA VAL A 68 18.04 -5.36 2.55
C VAL A 68 17.32 -6.63 2.07
N LEU A 69 17.74 -7.80 2.53
CA LEU A 69 17.08 -9.07 2.18
C LEU A 69 15.64 -9.14 2.70
N MET A 70 15.39 -8.69 3.94
CA MET A 70 14.05 -8.62 4.50
C MET A 70 13.17 -7.68 3.69
N VAL A 71 13.61 -6.45 3.46
CA VAL A 71 12.87 -5.46 2.67
C VAL A 71 12.59 -5.99 1.26
N ASN A 72 13.59 -6.56 0.58
CA ASN A 72 13.38 -7.12 -0.75
C ASN A 72 12.45 -8.34 -0.75
N SER A 73 12.41 -9.14 0.32
CA SER A 73 11.46 -10.24 0.42
C SER A 73 10.02 -9.77 0.62
N PHE A 74 9.82 -8.68 1.38
CA PHE A 74 8.49 -8.13 1.64
C PHE A 74 7.96 -7.29 0.47
N TYR A 75 8.82 -6.50 -0.16
CA TYR A 75 8.45 -5.55 -1.22
C TYR A 75 8.85 -5.98 -2.63
N GLY A 76 9.61 -7.05 -2.80
CA GLY A 76 10.16 -7.44 -4.11
C GLY A 76 9.25 -8.33 -4.96
N LYS A 77 8.04 -8.68 -4.48
CA LYS A 77 7.05 -9.41 -5.28
C LYS A 77 5.79 -8.60 -5.46
N ASN A 78 5.41 -8.53 -6.73
CA ASN A 78 4.20 -7.90 -7.17
C ASN A 78 3.01 -8.81 -6.84
N TYR A 79 2.11 -8.35 -5.96
CA TYR A 79 0.90 -9.09 -5.60
C TYR A 79 -0.23 -8.69 -6.55
N ASP A 80 -0.68 -9.64 -7.36
CA ASP A 80 -1.85 -9.46 -8.22
C ASP A 80 -3.10 -9.93 -7.45
N VAL A 81 -3.84 -8.97 -6.90
CA VAL A 81 -5.05 -9.22 -6.10
C VAL A 81 -6.33 -9.31 -6.94
N ARG A 82 -6.24 -9.10 -8.26
CA ARG A 82 -7.42 -8.97 -9.14
C ARG A 82 -8.27 -10.23 -9.17
N LYS A 83 -7.64 -11.41 -9.01
CA LYS A 83 -8.37 -12.68 -8.89
C LYS A 83 -9.27 -12.67 -7.65
N GLN A 84 -8.70 -12.34 -6.50
CA GLN A 84 -9.43 -12.28 -5.23
C GLN A 84 -10.48 -11.19 -5.26
N GLU A 85 -10.20 -10.03 -5.86
CA GLU A 85 -11.18 -8.95 -6.00
C GLU A 85 -12.36 -9.35 -6.87
N SER A 86 -12.12 -10.01 -8.02
CA SER A 86 -13.20 -10.50 -8.89
C SER A 86 -14.06 -11.57 -8.20
N GLU A 87 -13.44 -12.42 -7.39
CA GLU A 87 -14.14 -13.44 -6.61
C GLU A 87 -14.98 -12.83 -5.49
N ILE A 88 -14.42 -11.90 -4.71
CA ILE A 88 -15.14 -11.20 -3.63
C ILE A 88 -16.27 -10.35 -4.20
N LEU A 89 -16.05 -9.64 -5.30
CA LEU A 89 -17.08 -8.85 -5.97
C LEU A 89 -18.23 -9.76 -6.44
N GLY A 90 -17.90 -10.88 -7.09
CA GLY A 90 -18.88 -11.89 -7.48
C GLY A 90 -19.67 -12.40 -6.27
N GLN A 91 -19.00 -12.83 -5.20
CA GLN A 91 -19.64 -13.35 -3.99
C GLN A 91 -20.58 -12.32 -3.35
N LYS A 92 -20.14 -11.07 -3.17
CA LYS A 92 -21.00 -10.01 -2.62
C LYS A 92 -22.23 -9.73 -3.48
N VAL A 93 -22.08 -9.80 -4.81
CA VAL A 93 -23.20 -9.67 -5.75
C VAL A 93 -24.17 -10.85 -5.59
N ALA A 94 -23.68 -12.09 -5.52
CA ALA A 94 -24.50 -13.27 -5.31
C ALA A 94 -25.23 -13.25 -3.95
N ASP A 95 -24.51 -12.94 -2.87
CA ASP A 95 -25.07 -12.83 -1.52
C ASP A 95 -26.12 -11.70 -1.44
N CYS A 96 -25.92 -10.59 -2.16
CA CYS A 96 -26.95 -9.55 -2.22
C CYS A 96 -28.24 -10.03 -2.87
N ILE A 97 -28.17 -10.97 -3.82
CA ILE A 97 -29.34 -11.48 -4.54
C ILE A 97 -30.05 -12.58 -3.74
N TYR A 98 -29.26 -13.52 -3.20
CA TYR A 98 -29.76 -14.71 -2.56
C TYR A 98 -28.87 -15.08 -1.38
N PHE A 99 -29.39 -14.95 -0.16
CA PHE A 99 -28.65 -15.21 1.07
C PHE A 99 -29.49 -16.02 2.04
N GLY A 100 -28.88 -17.02 2.68
CA GLY A 100 -29.56 -17.83 3.69
C GLY A 100 -30.74 -18.66 3.17
N GLY A 101 -30.83 -18.89 1.86
CA GLY A 101 -31.93 -19.65 1.24
C GLY A 101 -33.10 -18.79 0.76
N GLU A 102 -33.01 -17.47 0.87
CA GLU A 102 -34.07 -16.54 0.47
C GLU A 102 -33.55 -15.47 -0.49
N PHE A 103 -34.42 -15.01 -1.38
CA PHE A 103 -34.15 -13.85 -2.23
C PHE A 103 -34.17 -12.56 -1.42
N ASN A 104 -33.36 -11.59 -1.84
CA ASN A 104 -33.43 -10.25 -1.29
C ASN A 104 -34.84 -9.67 -1.46
N PRO A 105 -35.50 -9.23 -0.38
CA PRO A 105 -36.88 -8.75 -0.44
C PRO A 105 -37.04 -7.50 -1.31
N LEU A 106 -35.96 -6.76 -1.58
CA LEU A 106 -35.98 -5.58 -2.44
C LEU A 106 -35.96 -5.92 -3.93
N LEU A 107 -35.60 -7.17 -4.28
CA LEU A 107 -35.40 -7.63 -5.65
C LEU A 107 -36.73 -8.02 -6.33
N LEU A 108 -37.70 -8.46 -5.53
CA LEU A 108 -39.00 -8.95 -6.00
C LEU A 108 -40.14 -8.04 -5.55
N ASN A 109 -41.18 -7.96 -6.37
CA ASN A 109 -42.44 -7.36 -6.00
C ASN A 109 -43.31 -8.40 -5.26
N ASN A 110 -44.42 -7.94 -4.68
CA ASN A 110 -45.37 -8.82 -3.95
C ASN A 110 -46.03 -9.89 -4.85
N GLN A 111 -45.84 -9.83 -6.16
CA GLN A 111 -46.39 -10.74 -7.17
C GLN A 111 -45.31 -11.70 -7.74
N GLY A 112 -44.08 -11.67 -7.21
CA GLY A 112 -42.97 -12.53 -7.66
C GLY A 112 -42.25 -12.06 -8.93
N GLY A 113 -42.56 -10.86 -9.45
CA GLY A 113 -41.86 -10.22 -10.55
C GLY A 113 -40.65 -9.40 -10.07
N PHE A 114 -39.63 -9.27 -10.92
CA PHE A 114 -38.46 -8.43 -10.61
C PHE A 114 -38.81 -6.94 -10.61
N ARG A 115 -38.27 -6.21 -9.63
CA ARG A 115 -38.45 -4.77 -9.51
C ARG A 115 -37.46 -4.00 -10.39
N GLU A 116 -37.97 -3.12 -11.26
CA GLU A 116 -37.12 -2.26 -12.10
C GLU A 116 -36.25 -1.32 -11.26
N ASP A 117 -36.76 -0.79 -10.15
CA ASP A 117 -36.01 0.11 -9.27
C ASP A 117 -34.82 -0.56 -8.56
N PHE A 118 -34.87 -1.89 -8.39
CA PHE A 118 -33.75 -2.66 -7.87
C PHE A 118 -32.64 -2.78 -8.92
N LYS A 119 -33.00 -2.96 -10.20
CA LYS A 119 -32.05 -3.03 -11.30
C LYS A 119 -31.27 -1.73 -11.44
N ASP A 120 -31.96 -0.59 -11.44
CA ASP A 120 -31.35 0.72 -11.67
C ASP A 120 -30.51 1.22 -10.48
N ASN A 121 -30.81 0.77 -9.27
CA ASN A 121 -30.11 1.19 -8.05
C ASN A 121 -29.37 0.03 -7.37
N PHE A 122 -28.95 -0.98 -8.14
CA PHE A 122 -28.40 -2.23 -7.60
C PHE A 122 -27.26 -1.99 -6.59
N LEU A 123 -26.31 -1.11 -6.93
CA LEU A 123 -25.18 -0.79 -6.05
C LEU A 123 -25.63 -0.22 -4.70
N GLU A 124 -26.61 0.67 -4.70
CA GLU A 124 -27.17 1.26 -3.49
C GLU A 124 -27.94 0.21 -2.68
N LYS A 125 -28.82 -0.55 -3.33
CA LYS A 125 -29.62 -1.61 -2.67
C LYS A 125 -28.76 -2.71 -2.07
N CYS A 126 -27.61 -2.99 -2.68
CA CYS A 126 -26.64 -3.96 -2.20
C CYS A 126 -25.55 -3.37 -1.29
N SER A 127 -25.61 -2.07 -0.96
CA SER A 127 -24.57 -1.39 -0.18
C SER A 127 -23.15 -1.59 -0.73
N LEU A 128 -23.03 -1.69 -2.06
CA LEU A 128 -21.76 -1.86 -2.76
C LEU A 128 -21.15 -0.48 -3.04
N ASN A 129 -20.11 -0.13 -2.28
CA ASN A 129 -19.36 1.09 -2.52
C ASN A 129 -18.18 0.83 -3.47
N LEU A 130 -18.38 1.07 -4.76
CA LEU A 130 -17.36 0.93 -5.80
C LEU A 130 -16.88 2.31 -6.26
N THR A 131 -16.46 3.15 -5.31
CA THR A 131 -16.05 4.54 -5.58
C THR A 131 -14.93 4.55 -6.62
N ILE A 132 -15.12 5.35 -7.67
CA ILE A 132 -14.11 5.57 -8.70
C ILE A 132 -13.39 6.86 -8.33
N ASN A 133 -12.11 6.77 -7.94
CA ASN A 133 -11.27 7.95 -7.79
C ASN A 133 -11.23 8.70 -9.14
N GLU A 134 -11.25 10.04 -9.12
CA GLU A 134 -11.30 10.87 -10.35
C GLU A 134 -10.14 10.60 -11.33
N GLU A 135 -9.08 9.94 -10.89
CA GLU A 135 -7.97 9.49 -11.75
C GLU A 135 -8.38 8.39 -12.76
N PHE A 136 -9.41 7.60 -12.46
CA PHE A 136 -9.84 6.53 -13.35
C PHE A 136 -10.82 7.06 -14.41
N LYS A 137 -10.35 7.17 -15.66
CA LYS A 137 -11.20 7.53 -16.81
C LYS A 137 -12.39 6.58 -17.05
N ARG A 138 -12.34 5.36 -16.49
CA ARG A 138 -13.38 4.32 -16.61
C ARG A 138 -13.43 3.47 -15.34
N PRO A 139 -14.60 2.91 -14.97
CA PRO A 139 -14.70 1.97 -13.87
C PRO A 139 -13.73 0.79 -14.04
N PRO A 140 -12.93 0.45 -13.02
CA PRO A 140 -11.98 -0.67 -13.08
C PRO A 140 -12.67 -2.03 -12.85
N TYR A 141 -14.00 -2.09 -12.91
CA TYR A 141 -14.77 -3.31 -12.72
C TYR A 141 -15.91 -3.39 -13.74
N TYR A 142 -16.44 -4.60 -13.87
CA TYR A 142 -17.71 -4.88 -14.51
C TYR A 142 -18.32 -6.10 -13.83
N PHE A 143 -19.64 -6.12 -13.65
CA PHE A 143 -20.33 -7.36 -13.35
C PHE A 143 -21.65 -7.42 -14.09
N GLU A 144 -22.08 -8.64 -14.35
CA GLU A 144 -23.42 -8.92 -14.87
C GLU A 144 -24.03 -10.12 -14.15
N VAL A 145 -25.34 -10.09 -14.02
CA VAL A 145 -26.14 -11.13 -13.40
C VAL A 145 -27.27 -11.47 -14.35
N GLU A 146 -27.34 -12.75 -14.70
CA GLU A 146 -28.39 -13.31 -15.55
C GLU A 146 -29.25 -14.27 -14.75
N PHE A 147 -30.57 -14.12 -14.87
CA PHE A 147 -31.55 -15.00 -14.25
C PHE A 147 -32.20 -15.85 -15.32
N PHE A 148 -32.16 -17.17 -15.19
CA PHE A 148 -32.83 -18.11 -16.09
C PHE A 148 -33.85 -18.91 -15.29
N LEU A 149 -35.08 -19.05 -15.80
CA LEU A 149 -36.02 -20.01 -15.23
C LEU A 149 -35.55 -21.43 -15.55
N GLU A 150 -35.68 -22.35 -14.60
CA GLU A 150 -35.30 -23.76 -14.79
C GLU A 150 -35.98 -24.39 -16.02
N GLU A 151 -37.22 -23.99 -16.31
CA GLU A 151 -38.00 -24.47 -17.46
C GLU A 151 -37.51 -23.91 -18.81
N ASP A 152 -36.87 -22.74 -18.84
CA ASP A 152 -36.36 -22.09 -20.06
C ASP A 152 -34.98 -21.45 -19.83
N LEU A 153 -33.94 -22.26 -19.98
CA LEU A 153 -32.54 -21.82 -19.91
C LEU A 153 -32.06 -21.09 -21.19
N ARG A 154 -32.90 -20.93 -22.22
CA ARG A 154 -32.51 -20.27 -23.47
C ARG A 154 -32.68 -18.76 -23.41
N LYS A 155 -33.54 -18.26 -22.51
CA LYS A 155 -33.85 -16.84 -22.39
C LYS A 155 -33.70 -16.37 -20.96
N SER A 156 -32.79 -15.41 -20.75
CA SER A 156 -32.66 -14.74 -19.46
C SER A 156 -33.92 -13.89 -19.19
N SER A 157 -34.52 -14.08 -18.01
CA SER A 157 -35.67 -13.30 -17.53
C SER A 157 -35.27 -11.89 -17.09
N LEU A 158 -34.03 -11.71 -16.64
CA LEU A 158 -33.49 -10.45 -16.19
C LEU A 158 -31.97 -10.40 -16.38
N LEU A 159 -31.49 -9.27 -16.89
CA LEU A 159 -30.07 -8.94 -16.93
C LEU A 159 -29.83 -7.68 -16.10
N ILE A 160 -28.99 -7.80 -15.07
CA ILE A 160 -28.45 -6.68 -14.30
C ILE A 160 -26.99 -6.55 -14.71
N SER A 161 -26.53 -5.35 -15.07
CA SER A 161 -25.13 -5.15 -15.43
C SER A 161 -24.66 -3.76 -15.05
N GLU A 162 -23.46 -3.66 -14.47
CA GLU A 162 -22.87 -2.40 -14.03
C GLU A 162 -21.37 -2.34 -14.33
N GLY A 163 -20.85 -1.11 -14.47
CA GLY A 163 -19.43 -0.86 -14.74
C GLY A 163 -19.05 -0.85 -16.23
N ASN A 164 -17.79 -1.15 -16.54
CA ASN A 164 -17.24 -1.01 -17.89
C ASN A 164 -17.31 -2.31 -18.71
N LYS A 165 -18.35 -2.44 -19.55
CA LYS A 165 -18.59 -3.60 -20.43
C LYS A 165 -17.42 -3.97 -21.36
N ASN A 166 -16.52 -3.04 -21.68
CA ASN A 166 -15.38 -3.33 -22.55
C ASN A 166 -14.46 -4.41 -21.97
N TRP A 167 -14.46 -4.61 -20.65
CA TRP A 167 -13.65 -5.66 -20.03
C TRP A 167 -14.10 -7.08 -20.36
N LYS A 168 -15.32 -7.27 -20.88
CA LYS A 168 -15.85 -8.59 -21.23
C LYS A 168 -15.02 -9.29 -22.31
N SER A 169 -14.43 -8.51 -23.24
CA SER A 169 -13.56 -9.08 -24.28
C SER A 169 -12.29 -9.71 -23.75
N ASP A 170 -11.87 -9.37 -22.53
CA ASP A 170 -10.63 -9.88 -21.94
C ASP A 170 -10.80 -11.29 -21.36
N CYS A 171 -12.05 -11.71 -21.06
CA CYS A 171 -12.34 -13.01 -20.45
C CYS A 171 -12.12 -14.20 -21.42
N ASP A 172 -12.31 -13.99 -22.72
CA ASP A 172 -12.29 -15.05 -23.74
C ASP A 172 -10.92 -15.27 -24.39
N VAL A 173 -9.88 -14.56 -23.93
CA VAL A 173 -8.55 -14.56 -24.58
C VAL A 173 -7.61 -15.57 -23.93
N SER A 174 -7.34 -16.67 -24.64
CA SER A 174 -6.40 -17.74 -24.24
C SER A 174 -4.95 -17.49 -24.71
N VAL A 175 -4.44 -16.25 -24.62
CA VAL A 175 -3.16 -15.86 -25.25
C VAL A 175 -2.19 -15.19 -24.26
N SER A 176 -0.88 -15.32 -24.55
CA SER A 176 0.24 -14.74 -23.81
C SER A 176 0.05 -13.23 -23.62
N GLY A 177 0.06 -12.77 -22.37
CA GLY A 177 -0.26 -11.37 -22.02
C GLY A 177 -1.23 -11.19 -20.84
N LYS A 178 -1.65 -12.29 -20.18
CA LYS A 178 -2.53 -12.30 -18.98
C LYS A 178 -2.24 -11.21 -17.94
N SER A 179 -0.98 -10.81 -17.78
CA SER A 179 -0.61 -9.79 -16.78
C SER A 179 -1.16 -8.39 -17.08
N LYS A 180 -1.70 -8.12 -18.28
CA LYS A 180 -2.31 -6.82 -18.65
C LYS A 180 -3.82 -6.87 -18.87
N LEU A 181 -4.39 -8.06 -19.02
CA LEU A 181 -5.82 -8.27 -19.27
C LEU A 181 -6.62 -8.24 -17.95
N ALA A 182 -7.91 -7.93 -18.02
CA ALA A 182 -8.81 -8.08 -16.88
C ALA A 182 -8.90 -9.53 -16.39
N THR A 183 -9.19 -9.70 -15.09
CA THR A 183 -9.44 -11.03 -14.49
C THR A 183 -10.94 -11.22 -14.31
N CYS A 184 -11.43 -12.38 -14.71
CA CYS A 184 -12.84 -12.71 -14.69
C CYS A 184 -13.11 -13.86 -13.72
N PHE A 185 -14.22 -13.76 -13.00
CA PHE A 185 -14.74 -14.77 -12.10
C PHE A 185 -16.19 -15.07 -12.50
N ASN A 186 -16.46 -16.35 -12.74
CA ASN A 186 -17.78 -16.85 -13.08
C ASN A 186 -18.27 -17.76 -11.97
N GLN A 187 -19.51 -17.57 -11.54
CA GLN A 187 -20.20 -18.49 -10.66
C GLN A 187 -21.65 -18.65 -11.10
N GLU A 188 -22.20 -19.83 -10.84
CA GLU A 188 -23.59 -20.14 -11.10
C GLU A 188 -24.19 -20.90 -9.92
N PHE A 189 -25.43 -20.58 -9.57
CA PHE A 189 -26.14 -21.22 -8.47
C PHE A 189 -27.63 -21.23 -8.72
N PHE A 190 -28.32 -22.20 -8.12
CA PHE A 190 -29.77 -22.28 -8.15
C PHE A 190 -30.36 -21.55 -6.94
N ALA A 191 -31.41 -20.78 -7.18
CA ALA A 191 -32.16 -20.10 -6.14
C ALA A 191 -33.65 -20.44 -6.29
N LYS A 192 -34.25 -20.89 -5.19
CA LYS A 192 -35.68 -21.23 -5.14
C LYS A 192 -36.47 -20.04 -4.63
N LEU A 193 -37.54 -19.70 -5.34
CA LEU A 193 -38.52 -18.73 -4.90
C LEU A 193 -39.63 -19.42 -4.09
N ASN A 194 -40.26 -18.67 -3.18
CA ASN A 194 -41.35 -19.18 -2.34
C ASN A 194 -42.56 -19.72 -3.13
N SER A 195 -42.70 -19.35 -4.41
CA SER A 195 -43.74 -19.82 -5.34
C SER A 195 -43.39 -21.12 -6.07
N ASP A 196 -42.43 -21.91 -5.56
CA ASP A 196 -41.88 -23.13 -6.16
C ASP A 196 -41.11 -22.96 -7.48
N SER A 197 -40.99 -21.74 -8.02
CA SER A 197 -40.14 -21.47 -9.18
C SER A 197 -38.65 -21.48 -8.79
N VAL A 198 -37.84 -22.13 -9.63
CA VAL A 198 -36.38 -22.21 -9.45
C VAL A 198 -35.71 -21.41 -10.56
N TYR A 199 -34.72 -20.61 -10.16
CA TYR A 199 -33.90 -19.82 -11.08
C TYR A 199 -32.46 -20.32 -11.06
N LEU A 200 -31.87 -20.52 -12.24
CA LEU A 200 -30.42 -20.58 -12.40
C LEU A 200 -29.90 -19.14 -12.52
N ILE A 201 -29.06 -18.73 -11.59
CA ILE A 201 -28.46 -17.40 -11.57
C ILE A 201 -27.00 -17.53 -11.96
N LYS A 202 -26.58 -16.78 -12.98
CA LYS A 202 -25.19 -16.70 -13.42
C LYS A 202 -24.65 -15.32 -13.07
N VAL A 203 -23.53 -15.27 -12.36
CA VAL A 203 -22.84 -14.04 -12.00
C VAL A 203 -21.46 -14.06 -12.65
N LEU A 204 -21.23 -13.08 -13.54
CA LEU A 204 -19.92 -12.77 -14.08
C LEU A 204 -19.41 -11.51 -13.39
N SER A 205 -18.24 -11.60 -12.78
CA SER A 205 -17.52 -10.48 -12.20
C SER A 205 -16.17 -10.30 -12.88
N ILE A 206 -15.81 -9.07 -13.20
CA ILE A 206 -14.59 -8.72 -13.92
C ILE A 206 -13.90 -7.55 -13.21
N VAL A 207 -12.60 -7.69 -13.00
CA VAL A 207 -11.75 -6.64 -12.44
C VAL A 207 -10.61 -6.34 -13.41
N GLY A 208 -10.56 -5.09 -13.85
CA GLY A 208 -9.54 -4.55 -14.73
C GLY A 208 -8.21 -4.34 -14.02
N LYS A 209 -7.14 -4.16 -14.80
CA LYS A 209 -5.84 -3.79 -14.23
C LYS A 209 -5.80 -2.30 -13.90
N VAL A 210 -5.49 -1.97 -12.65
CA VAL A 210 -5.15 -0.62 -12.18
C VAL A 210 -3.83 -0.67 -11.43
N GLU A 211 -3.10 0.46 -11.36
CA GLU A 211 -1.80 0.55 -10.68
C GLU A 211 -1.88 0.09 -9.21
N GLU A 212 -2.99 0.41 -8.54
CA GLU A 212 -3.25 0.01 -7.13
C GLU A 212 -3.34 -1.51 -6.93
N ASN A 213 -3.76 -2.27 -7.95
CA ASN A 213 -4.00 -3.71 -7.85
C ASN A 213 -2.85 -4.54 -8.44
N THR A 214 -1.83 -3.85 -8.97
CA THR A 214 -0.58 -4.44 -9.45
C THR A 214 0.58 -3.50 -9.13
N ASN A 215 1.10 -3.57 -7.90
CA ASN A 215 2.45 -3.06 -7.60
C ASN A 215 3.47 -4.09 -8.03
#